data_AF-A0A1H6UAW0-F1
#
_entry.id   AF-A0A1H6UAW0-F1
#
_cell.length_a   1.000
_cell.length_b   1.000
_cell.length_c   1.000
_cell.angle_alpha   90.00
_cell.angle_beta   90.00
_cell.angle_gamma   90.00
#
_symmetry.space_group_name_H-M   'P 1'
#
loop_
_entity.id
_entity.type
_entity.pdbx_description
1 polymer ?
#
loop_
_entity_poly.entity_id
_entity_poly.type
_entity_poly.pdbx_seq_one_letter_code
_entity_poly.pdbx_strand_id
1 'polypeptide(L)'
;MKKSLLAGLILLTMIFYTAPAYANDLEAYQTARVEYISAWVALGTYNDRIGRIVQSELSDAGWDMKVINEQSRKDAEKVFFIENNDFEAGKEVYLVAVTGTESKKDIAMDLNINKAFFGGNSPESFQEAAKKTDLVSSDPMIHRGFHQYTQSIFFTPGKGGNTFGEYLAELLKQKSNRKVYLIGHSLGGAAVTIAAARLQSMGVNPAQIAVITFGAPAIGNQAFADLYGKSISLDRIVIKGDPVKSSLQGLAGGYTQFGEAKIWQENRNSDKFKHAMVVYLDAALRNFYDKKEAAQQAGFDVEAQPTQKTSKSKAYIAPLSMTLDDYVLGDRHYMEESVKDVFRHRLPGCVFGLGKRGSFEEEIVKAAAAGCDRIVFAAVSVKQLQKEHYTFHVNLQEDVYSVDGNLQGSFICSTNTSDFTPIQATLHNLTSIKTDFEHSMDTKKVKLESR
;
A
#
# COMPACT_ATOMS: atom_id res chain seq x y z
N MET A 1 19.29 14.75 -57.93
CA MET A 1 19.52 13.92 -56.72
C MET A 1 19.60 14.77 -55.45
N LYS A 2 18.51 15.42 -54.98
CA LYS A 2 18.52 16.22 -53.73
C LYS A 2 17.16 16.29 -53.01
N LYS A 3 16.27 15.30 -53.19
CA LYS A 3 14.96 15.24 -52.51
C LYS A 3 14.70 13.97 -51.68
N SER A 4 15.62 13.00 -51.68
CA SER A 4 15.45 11.72 -50.97
C SER A 4 16.19 11.61 -49.62
N LEU A 5 16.99 12.61 -49.21
CA LEU A 5 17.74 12.56 -47.95
C LEU A 5 17.01 13.23 -46.75
N LEU A 6 15.97 14.03 -46.99
CA LEU A 6 15.31 14.80 -45.92
C LEU A 6 14.18 14.01 -45.22
N ALA A 7 13.62 12.99 -45.88
CA ALA A 7 12.59 12.12 -45.29
C ALA A 7 13.16 11.08 -44.30
N GLY A 8 14.43 10.69 -44.45
CA GLY A 8 15.11 9.75 -43.55
C GLY A 8 15.53 10.39 -42.21
N LEU A 9 15.77 11.71 -42.17
CA LEU A 9 16.22 12.39 -40.96
C LEU A 9 15.06 12.70 -39.99
N ILE A 10 13.85 12.97 -40.52
CA ILE A 10 12.64 13.24 -39.71
C ILE A 10 12.07 11.94 -39.11
N LEU A 11 12.21 10.81 -39.81
CA LEU A 11 11.78 9.51 -39.31
C LEU A 11 12.72 8.96 -38.23
N LEU A 12 14.03 9.26 -38.30
CA LEU A 12 14.98 8.86 -37.26
C LEU A 12 14.84 9.69 -35.97
N THR A 13 14.51 10.99 -36.07
CA THR A 13 14.30 11.85 -34.89
C THR A 13 13.02 11.53 -34.11
N MET A 14 11.98 10.98 -34.76
CA MET A 14 10.76 10.54 -34.09
C MET A 14 10.94 9.23 -33.30
N ILE A 15 11.93 8.40 -33.64
CA ILE A 15 12.19 7.13 -32.93
C ILE A 15 12.99 7.37 -31.63
N PHE A 16 13.77 8.46 -31.54
CA PHE A 16 14.54 8.79 -30.33
C PHE A 16 13.80 9.65 -29.31
N TYR A 17 12.66 10.25 -29.65
CA TYR A 17 11.83 11.01 -28.69
C TYR A 17 10.80 10.16 -27.95
N THR A 18 10.43 9.00 -28.50
CA THR A 18 9.41 8.13 -27.90
C THR A 18 9.99 7.14 -26.89
N ALA A 19 11.19 6.61 -27.13
CA ALA A 19 11.88 5.72 -26.20
C ALA A 19 12.10 6.29 -24.77
N PRO A 20 12.52 7.56 -24.57
CA PRO A 20 12.65 8.13 -23.22
C PRO A 20 11.29 8.42 -22.57
N ALA A 21 10.24 8.69 -23.35
CA ALA A 21 8.89 8.88 -22.82
C ALA A 21 8.30 7.55 -22.31
N TYR A 22 8.51 6.45 -23.03
CA TYR A 22 8.02 5.13 -22.61
C TYR A 22 8.78 4.57 -21.39
N ALA A 23 10.11 4.75 -21.31
CA ALA A 23 10.86 4.31 -20.13
C ALA A 23 10.36 4.98 -18.83
N ASN A 24 9.90 6.23 -18.93
CA ASN A 24 9.31 6.98 -17.82
C ASN A 24 7.97 6.42 -17.35
N ASP A 25 7.13 5.86 -18.24
CA ASP A 25 5.83 5.31 -17.85
C ASP A 25 5.97 4.00 -17.05
N LEU A 26 6.91 3.13 -17.43
CA LEU A 26 7.21 1.92 -16.67
C LEU A 26 7.79 2.25 -15.29
N GLU A 27 8.72 3.21 -15.22
CA GLU A 27 9.29 3.67 -13.94
C GLU A 27 8.21 4.29 -13.06
N ALA A 28 7.36 5.18 -13.62
CA ALA A 28 6.25 5.78 -12.89
C ALA A 28 5.25 4.74 -12.38
N TYR A 29 4.95 3.70 -13.17
CA TYR A 29 4.14 2.56 -12.73
C TYR A 29 4.81 1.79 -11.58
N GLN A 30 6.10 1.48 -11.69
CA GLN A 30 6.83 0.77 -10.64
C GLN A 30 6.87 1.57 -9.34
N THR A 31 7.10 2.89 -9.42
CA THR A 31 7.01 3.79 -8.27
C THR A 31 5.61 3.78 -7.68
N ALA A 32 4.57 3.96 -8.48
CA ALA A 32 3.18 3.97 -8.01
C ALA A 32 2.77 2.62 -7.40
N ARG A 33 3.28 1.50 -7.91
CA ARG A 33 3.08 0.16 -7.35
C ARG A 33 3.68 0.03 -5.94
N VAL A 34 4.89 0.54 -5.76
CA VAL A 34 5.56 0.57 -4.45
C VAL A 34 4.78 1.43 -3.46
N GLU A 35 4.34 2.62 -3.88
CA GLU A 35 3.53 3.52 -3.05
C GLU A 35 2.18 2.89 -2.67
N TYR A 36 1.52 2.23 -3.61
CA TYR A 36 0.25 1.54 -3.42
C TYR A 36 0.33 0.39 -2.43
N ILE A 37 1.29 -0.53 -2.60
CA ILE A 37 1.50 -1.63 -1.65
C ILE A 37 1.92 -1.08 -0.28
N SER A 38 2.74 -0.03 -0.25
CA SER A 38 3.11 0.62 1.02
C SER A 38 1.89 1.23 1.72
N ALA A 39 0.94 1.79 0.98
CA ALA A 39 -0.29 2.33 1.56
C ALA A 39 -1.19 1.23 2.12
N TRP A 40 -1.32 0.09 1.43
CA TRP A 40 -2.01 -1.09 1.97
C TRP A 40 -1.34 -1.59 3.23
N VAL A 41 -0.03 -1.81 3.20
CA VAL A 41 0.73 -2.31 4.35
C VAL A 41 0.65 -1.36 5.54
N ALA A 42 0.72 -0.04 5.31
CA ALA A 42 0.54 0.98 6.34
C ALA A 42 -0.89 0.98 6.93
N LEU A 43 -1.93 0.76 6.13
CA LEU A 43 -3.29 0.63 6.64
C LEU A 43 -3.48 -0.69 7.40
N GLY A 44 -2.82 -1.76 6.95
CA GLY A 44 -2.83 -3.07 7.59
C GLY A 44 -2.21 -3.10 8.98
N THR A 45 -1.47 -2.06 9.39
CA THR A 45 -0.92 -2.01 10.74
C THR A 45 -1.97 -1.70 11.81
N TYR A 46 -3.10 -1.11 11.41
CA TYR A 46 -4.19 -0.75 12.29
C TYR A 46 -5.00 -1.99 12.68
N ASN A 47 -5.48 -2.04 13.94
CA ASN A 47 -6.21 -3.20 14.45
C ASN A 47 -7.73 -2.99 14.45
N ASP A 48 -8.22 -1.98 13.73
CA ASP A 48 -9.63 -1.75 13.50
C ASP A 48 -10.20 -2.77 12.51
N ARG A 49 -11.49 -2.63 12.18
CA ARG A 49 -12.14 -3.52 11.20
C ARG A 49 -11.44 -3.45 9.84
N ILE A 50 -10.97 -2.28 9.43
CA ILE A 50 -10.35 -2.04 8.13
C ILE A 50 -9.01 -2.74 8.04
N GLY A 51 -8.13 -2.53 9.02
CA GLY A 51 -6.78 -3.08 9.02
C GLY A 51 -6.75 -4.60 9.08
N ARG A 52 -7.71 -5.26 9.76
CA ARG A 52 -7.83 -6.73 9.70
C ARG A 52 -8.19 -7.27 8.32
N ILE A 53 -9.03 -6.55 7.59
CA ILE A 53 -9.44 -6.95 6.23
C ILE A 53 -8.27 -6.76 5.27
N VAL A 54 -7.55 -5.65 5.41
CA VAL A 54 -6.31 -5.40 4.70
C VAL A 54 -5.28 -6.50 4.96
N GLN A 55 -5.10 -6.93 6.21
CA GLN A 55 -4.19 -8.04 6.53
C GLN A 55 -4.58 -9.33 5.81
N SER A 56 -5.88 -9.65 5.73
CA SER A 56 -6.38 -10.80 4.99
C SER A 56 -6.05 -10.69 3.50
N GLU A 57 -6.34 -9.55 2.89
CA GLU A 57 -6.08 -9.31 1.46
C GLU A 57 -4.60 -9.36 1.12
N LEU A 58 -3.75 -8.79 1.99
CA LEU A 58 -2.32 -8.85 1.85
C LEU A 58 -1.83 -10.31 1.90
N SER A 59 -2.25 -11.09 2.90
CA SER A 59 -1.87 -12.50 3.00
C SER A 59 -2.32 -13.32 1.79
N ASP A 60 -3.54 -13.08 1.31
CA ASP A 60 -4.08 -13.72 0.10
C ASP A 60 -3.30 -13.39 -1.18
N ALA A 61 -2.75 -12.17 -1.25
CA ALA A 61 -1.87 -11.72 -2.32
C ALA A 61 -0.38 -12.12 -2.09
N GLY A 62 -0.08 -12.94 -1.08
CA GLY A 62 1.28 -13.42 -0.78
C GLY A 62 2.12 -12.46 0.06
N TRP A 63 1.49 -11.51 0.77
CA TRP A 63 2.12 -10.51 1.62
C TRP A 63 1.86 -10.79 3.10
N ASP A 64 2.41 -11.89 3.60
CA ASP A 64 2.18 -12.31 4.98
C ASP A 64 2.81 -11.34 6.00
N MET A 65 1.96 -10.68 6.79
CA MET A 65 2.36 -9.72 7.81
C MET A 65 2.68 -10.41 9.14
N LYS A 66 3.98 -10.55 9.47
CA LYS A 66 4.43 -11.11 10.75
C LYS A 66 4.61 -10.01 11.80
N VAL A 67 4.11 -10.22 13.02
CA VAL A 67 4.31 -9.27 14.13
C VAL A 67 5.59 -9.62 14.88
N ILE A 68 6.48 -8.65 15.08
CA ILE A 68 7.82 -8.91 15.65
C ILE A 68 7.86 -8.94 17.19
N ASN A 69 6.83 -8.44 17.88
CA ASN A 69 6.81 -8.29 19.36
C ASN A 69 5.58 -8.91 20.06
N GLU A 70 5.08 -10.07 19.60
CA GLU A 70 3.82 -10.68 20.10
C GLU A 70 3.76 -10.94 21.61
N GLN A 71 4.89 -11.10 22.29
CA GLN A 71 4.94 -11.56 23.70
C GLN A 71 5.25 -10.45 24.71
N SER A 72 5.47 -9.21 24.28
CA SER A 72 5.77 -8.08 25.16
C SER A 72 4.66 -7.03 25.14
N ARG A 73 3.70 -7.19 26.05
CA ARG A 73 2.67 -6.25 26.54
C ARG A 73 1.31 -6.22 25.82
N LYS A 74 0.27 -6.07 26.66
CA LYS A 74 -1.16 -5.98 26.35
C LYS A 74 -1.56 -4.81 25.43
N ASP A 75 -0.67 -3.86 25.17
CA ASP A 75 -0.95 -2.62 24.41
C ASP A 75 0.18 -2.28 23.41
N ALA A 76 1.04 -3.24 23.03
CA ALA A 76 2.23 -2.96 22.23
C ALA A 76 1.89 -2.62 20.77
N GLU A 77 2.16 -1.37 20.42
CA GLU A 77 2.22 -0.82 19.07
C GLU A 77 3.03 -1.75 18.16
N LYS A 78 2.44 -2.13 17.04
CA LYS A 78 2.89 -3.28 16.26
C LYS A 78 3.88 -2.85 15.17
N VAL A 79 5.06 -3.47 15.19
CA VAL A 79 5.96 -3.54 14.03
C VAL A 79 5.62 -4.80 13.26
N PHE A 80 5.33 -4.62 11.99
CA PHE A 80 5.04 -5.70 11.05
C PHE A 80 6.22 -5.91 10.12
N PHE A 81 6.51 -7.16 9.83
CA PHE A 81 7.60 -7.59 8.96
C PHE A 81 7.06 -8.53 7.88
N ILE A 82 7.35 -8.21 6.62
CA ILE A 82 6.94 -8.99 5.45
C ILE A 82 8.19 -9.31 4.63
N GLU A 83 8.27 -10.53 4.13
CA GLU A 83 9.33 -11.00 3.23
C GLU A 83 8.69 -11.28 1.86
N ASN A 84 9.15 -10.63 0.80
CA ASN A 84 8.63 -10.87 -0.54
C ASN A 84 9.76 -10.80 -1.59
N ASN A 85 10.22 -11.96 -2.06
CA ASN A 85 11.33 -12.05 -3.01
C ASN A 85 10.90 -11.86 -4.48
N ASP A 86 9.59 -11.80 -4.75
CA ASP A 86 9.05 -11.63 -6.11
C ASP A 86 8.71 -10.17 -6.42
N PHE A 87 8.84 -9.27 -5.43
CA PHE A 87 8.44 -7.88 -5.56
C PHE A 87 9.33 -7.04 -6.48
N GLU A 88 10.64 -7.26 -6.39
CA GLU A 88 11.65 -6.65 -7.25
C GLU A 88 12.58 -7.73 -7.81
N ALA A 89 12.66 -7.80 -9.14
CA ALA A 89 13.48 -8.80 -9.81
C ALA A 89 14.95 -8.76 -9.33
N GLY A 90 15.45 -9.90 -8.85
CA GLY A 90 16.83 -10.05 -8.39
C GLY A 90 17.12 -9.48 -7.00
N LYS A 91 16.09 -9.03 -6.26
CA LYS A 91 16.22 -8.52 -4.89
C LYS A 91 15.49 -9.40 -3.89
N GLU A 92 16.11 -9.60 -2.73
CA GLU A 92 15.42 -10.14 -1.55
C GLU A 92 14.79 -8.94 -0.82
N VAL A 93 13.47 -8.75 -0.93
CA VAL A 93 12.80 -7.56 -0.40
C VAL A 93 12.11 -7.84 0.93
N TYR A 94 12.30 -6.90 1.85
CA TYR A 94 11.66 -6.87 3.16
C TYR A 94 10.84 -5.59 3.29
N LEU A 95 9.63 -5.69 3.83
CA LEU A 95 8.83 -4.52 4.23
C LEU A 95 8.74 -4.52 5.75
N VAL A 96 9.03 -3.39 6.37
CA VAL A 96 8.85 -3.15 7.80
C VAL A 96 7.86 -2.01 7.96
N ALA A 97 6.72 -2.30 8.58
CA ALA A 97 5.67 -1.30 8.75
C ALA A 97 5.39 -1.02 10.21
N VAL A 98 5.25 0.26 10.53
CA VAL A 98 4.99 0.75 11.90
C VAL A 98 3.68 1.51 11.93
N THR A 99 2.80 1.12 12.85
CA THR A 99 1.52 1.79 13.05
C THR A 99 1.69 3.24 13.51
N GLY A 100 0.83 4.13 13.02
CA GLY A 100 0.68 5.46 13.62
C GLY A 100 -0.20 5.41 14.88
N THR A 101 -0.23 6.51 15.64
CA THR A 101 -1.20 6.69 16.73
C THR A 101 -2.54 7.18 16.16
N GLU A 102 -3.65 6.62 16.67
CA GLU A 102 -5.01 6.90 16.17
C GLU A 102 -5.62 8.18 16.75
N SER A 103 -5.05 8.76 17.82
CA SER A 103 -5.69 9.85 18.55
C SER A 103 -4.99 11.20 18.34
N LYS A 104 -5.78 12.20 17.92
CA LYS A 104 -5.37 13.61 17.82
C LYS A 104 -4.83 14.16 19.16
N LYS A 105 -5.24 13.56 20.28
CA LYS A 105 -4.77 13.92 21.62
C LYS A 105 -3.36 13.41 21.89
N ASP A 106 -3.01 12.21 21.45
CA ASP A 106 -1.67 11.66 21.62
C ASP A 106 -0.66 12.40 20.77
N ILE A 107 -1.02 12.73 19.52
CA ILE A 107 -0.18 13.58 18.65
C ILE A 107 0.08 14.95 19.29
N ALA A 108 -0.90 15.58 19.96
CA ALA A 108 -0.70 16.89 20.58
C ALA A 108 -0.03 16.84 21.96
N MET A 109 -0.20 15.75 22.71
CA MET A 109 0.39 15.55 24.04
C MET A 109 1.84 15.03 23.97
N ASP A 110 2.19 14.22 22.97
CA ASP A 110 3.55 13.66 22.80
C ASP A 110 4.53 14.62 22.15
N LEU A 111 4.07 15.72 21.55
CA LEU A 111 4.92 16.77 20.99
C LEU A 111 5.50 17.66 22.09
N ASN A 112 6.21 17.03 23.02
CA ASN A 112 7.14 17.71 23.89
C ASN A 112 8.29 18.17 22.99
N ILE A 113 8.32 19.46 22.61
CA ILE A 113 9.24 20.09 21.63
C ILE A 113 10.74 19.82 21.92
N ASN A 114 11.02 19.30 23.10
CA ASN A 114 12.30 18.77 23.56
C ASN A 114 13.03 17.89 22.55
N LYS A 115 14.28 18.26 22.29
CA LYS A 115 15.21 17.56 21.40
C LYS A 115 16.15 16.65 22.18
N ALA A 116 16.52 15.55 21.57
CA ALA A 116 17.59 14.66 22.01
C ALA A 116 18.72 14.64 20.96
N PHE A 117 19.96 14.55 21.42
CA PHE A 117 21.11 14.35 20.53
C PHE A 117 20.99 13.02 19.78
N PHE A 118 21.29 13.03 18.49
CA PHE A 118 21.29 11.86 17.64
C PHE A 118 22.73 11.40 17.36
N GLY A 119 23.17 10.35 18.05
CA GLY A 119 24.49 9.75 17.85
C GLY A 119 24.56 8.30 18.33
N GLY A 120 25.74 7.67 18.18
CA GLY A 120 25.96 6.26 18.47
C GLY A 120 25.85 5.36 17.23
N ASN A 121 26.27 4.10 17.37
CA ASN A 121 26.29 3.07 16.32
C ASN A 121 25.79 1.68 16.79
N SER A 122 25.24 1.61 18.01
CA SER A 122 24.62 0.43 18.63
C SER A 122 23.42 0.86 19.49
N PRO A 123 22.46 -0.02 19.80
CA PRO A 123 21.33 0.30 20.68
C PRO A 123 21.71 0.96 22.00
N GLU A 124 22.77 0.50 22.67
CA GLU A 124 23.25 1.04 23.94
C GLU A 124 23.82 2.45 23.75
N SER A 125 24.65 2.63 22.72
CA SER A 125 25.24 3.94 22.42
C SER A 125 24.22 4.97 21.94
N PHE A 126 23.10 4.53 21.34
CA PHE A 126 21.99 5.43 21.00
C PHE A 126 21.35 6.05 22.23
N GLN A 127 21.10 5.24 23.26
CA GLN A 127 20.54 5.70 24.53
C GLN A 127 21.52 6.59 25.28
N GLU A 128 22.81 6.25 25.27
CA GLU A 128 23.85 7.06 25.91
C GLU A 128 24.00 8.43 25.23
N ALA A 129 24.04 8.44 23.90
CA ALA A 129 24.10 9.68 23.12
C ALA A 129 22.93 10.63 23.45
N ALA A 130 21.71 10.09 23.61
CA ALA A 130 20.51 10.88 23.90
C ALA A 130 20.52 11.57 25.28
N LYS A 131 21.43 11.20 26.19
CA LYS A 131 21.61 11.82 27.51
C LYS A 131 22.40 13.14 27.46
N LYS A 132 23.05 13.48 26.34
CA LYS A 132 23.77 14.75 26.19
C LYS A 132 22.84 15.94 26.48
N THR A 133 23.21 16.80 27.42
CA THR A 133 22.42 17.95 27.87
C THR A 133 22.85 19.27 27.24
N ASP A 134 24.14 19.44 26.95
CA ASP A 134 24.72 20.68 26.42
C ASP A 134 24.62 20.70 24.89
N LEU A 135 23.38 20.83 24.38
CA LEU A 135 23.07 20.78 22.96
C LEU A 135 23.21 22.15 22.30
N VAL A 136 23.91 22.19 21.16
CA VAL A 136 24.03 23.37 20.30
C VAL A 136 23.32 23.16 18.95
N SER A 137 23.04 24.23 18.20
CA SER A 137 22.30 24.13 16.93
C SER A 137 22.99 23.27 15.87
N SER A 138 24.33 23.16 15.91
CA SER A 138 25.13 22.31 15.02
C SER A 138 25.11 20.83 15.41
N ASP A 139 24.58 20.48 16.58
CA ASP A 139 24.40 19.09 16.96
C ASP A 139 23.22 18.47 16.17
N PRO A 140 23.38 17.26 15.60
CA PRO A 140 22.25 16.53 15.04
C PRO A 140 21.29 16.16 16.17
N MET A 141 20.05 16.65 16.07
CA MET A 141 19.03 16.49 17.10
C MET A 141 17.73 16.00 16.49
N ILE A 142 17.05 15.11 17.21
CA ILE A 142 15.72 14.61 16.87
C ILE A 142 14.73 14.84 18.00
N HIS A 143 13.44 14.80 17.68
CA HIS A 143 12.37 14.90 18.65
C HIS A 143 12.47 13.78 19.69
N ARG A 144 12.50 14.12 20.98
CA ARG A 144 12.76 13.15 22.06
C ARG A 144 11.68 12.08 22.15
N GLY A 145 10.40 12.43 21.97
CA GLY A 145 9.31 11.45 21.96
C GLY A 145 9.42 10.46 20.81
N PHE A 146 9.78 10.93 19.61
CA PHE A 146 9.96 10.05 18.44
C PHE A 146 11.19 9.14 18.61
N HIS A 147 12.26 9.65 19.23
CA HIS A 147 13.41 8.84 19.61
C HIS A 147 13.01 7.70 20.56
N GLN A 148 12.29 8.02 21.64
CA GLN A 148 11.86 7.05 22.65
C GLN A 148 10.93 5.99 22.05
N TYR A 149 9.99 6.41 21.20
CA TYR A 149 9.11 5.50 20.48
C TYR A 149 9.89 4.59 19.51
N THR A 150 10.84 5.14 18.75
CA THR A 150 11.69 4.31 17.88
C THR A 150 12.52 3.30 18.68
N GLN A 151 13.03 3.73 19.85
CA GLN A 151 13.80 2.86 20.74
C GLN A 151 12.95 1.71 21.29
N SER A 152 11.70 1.96 21.66
CA SER A 152 10.82 0.93 22.22
C SER A 152 10.49 -0.15 21.20
N ILE A 153 10.26 0.23 19.93
CA ILE A 153 9.79 -0.70 18.91
C ILE A 153 10.91 -1.41 18.12
N PHE A 154 12.04 -0.75 17.88
CA PHE A 154 13.16 -1.32 17.10
C PHE A 154 14.32 -1.79 17.96
N PHE A 155 14.62 -1.09 19.05
CA PHE A 155 15.90 -1.18 19.76
C PHE A 155 15.74 -1.59 21.23
N THR A 156 14.67 -2.31 21.54
CA THR A 156 14.48 -2.98 22.82
C THR A 156 14.76 -4.48 22.64
N PRO A 157 15.63 -5.09 23.45
CA PRO A 157 15.98 -6.50 23.32
C PRO A 157 14.75 -7.42 23.42
N GLY A 158 14.65 -8.35 22.47
CA GLY A 158 13.69 -9.45 22.56
C GLY A 158 14.18 -10.57 23.49
N LYS A 159 13.45 -11.70 23.54
CA LYS A 159 13.84 -12.87 24.35
C LYS A 159 15.22 -13.46 23.98
N GLY A 160 15.70 -13.21 22.76
CA GLY A 160 17.00 -13.67 22.26
C GLY A 160 18.17 -12.72 22.52
N GLY A 161 17.98 -11.62 23.26
CA GLY A 161 19.04 -10.67 23.61
C GLY A 161 19.32 -9.60 22.55
N ASN A 162 19.13 -9.91 21.26
CA ASN A 162 19.23 -8.92 20.18
C ASN A 162 17.93 -8.11 20.03
N THR A 163 18.08 -6.86 19.61
CA THR A 163 16.97 -5.99 19.19
C THR A 163 16.53 -6.30 17.76
N PHE A 164 15.31 -5.91 17.38
CA PHE A 164 14.85 -6.06 16.00
C PHE A 164 15.69 -5.23 15.00
N GLY A 165 16.11 -4.04 15.40
CA GLY A 165 16.98 -3.19 14.58
C GLY A 165 18.35 -3.81 14.33
N GLU A 166 18.93 -4.51 15.32
CA GLU A 166 20.16 -5.30 15.12
C GLU A 166 19.95 -6.46 14.18
N TYR A 167 18.87 -7.24 14.38
CA TYR A 167 18.51 -8.31 13.46
C TYR A 167 18.38 -7.81 12.01
N LEU A 168 17.67 -6.71 11.79
CA LEU A 168 17.49 -6.12 10.47
C LEU A 168 18.81 -5.62 9.87
N ALA A 169 19.66 -5.00 10.69
CA ALA A 169 20.98 -4.54 10.25
C ALA A 169 21.87 -5.72 9.83
N GLU A 170 21.90 -6.80 10.60
CA GLU A 170 22.63 -8.03 10.26
C GLU A 170 22.07 -8.68 8.99
N LEU A 171 20.75 -8.79 8.89
CA LEU A 171 20.05 -9.33 7.73
C LEU A 171 20.46 -8.59 6.45
N LEU A 172 20.45 -7.26 6.46
CA LEU A 172 20.81 -6.47 5.28
C LEU A 172 22.30 -6.55 4.94
N LYS A 173 23.18 -6.54 5.96
CA LYS A 173 24.65 -6.61 5.76
C LYS A 173 25.13 -7.95 5.18
N GLN A 174 24.38 -9.03 5.39
CA GLN A 174 24.73 -10.35 4.87
C GLN A 174 24.74 -10.44 3.34
N LYS A 175 23.89 -9.69 2.64
CA LYS A 175 23.82 -9.71 1.16
C LYS A 175 23.49 -8.34 0.59
N SER A 176 24.26 -7.88 -0.39
CA SER A 176 24.07 -6.57 -1.04
C SER A 176 22.81 -6.48 -1.92
N ASN A 177 22.19 -7.62 -2.30
CA ASN A 177 20.94 -7.64 -3.05
C ASN A 177 19.68 -7.58 -2.16
N ARG A 178 19.83 -7.52 -0.83
CA ARG A 178 18.72 -7.33 0.09
C ARG A 178 18.31 -5.88 0.16
N LYS A 179 17.00 -5.62 0.20
CA LYS A 179 16.44 -4.28 0.29
C LYS A 179 15.34 -4.26 1.34
N VAL A 180 15.28 -3.20 2.14
CA VAL A 180 14.19 -2.96 3.08
C VAL A 180 13.43 -1.70 2.68
N TYR A 181 12.11 -1.80 2.69
CA TYR A 181 11.19 -0.68 2.70
C TYR A 181 10.70 -0.46 4.13
N LEU A 182 11.06 0.66 4.73
CA LEU A 182 10.54 1.09 6.01
C LEU A 182 9.33 2.00 5.77
N ILE A 183 8.17 1.57 6.23
CA ILE A 183 6.88 2.15 5.89
C ILE A 183 6.20 2.63 7.17
N GLY A 184 5.67 3.85 7.16
CA GLY A 184 4.97 4.35 8.35
C GLY A 184 4.03 5.50 8.06
N HIS A 185 2.92 5.53 8.80
CA HIS A 185 1.95 6.61 8.80
C HIS A 185 2.06 7.43 10.09
N SER A 186 1.93 8.76 10.01
CA SER A 186 1.92 9.65 11.18
C SER A 186 3.15 9.43 12.10
N LEU A 187 2.94 9.10 13.39
CA LEU A 187 4.00 8.72 14.34
C LEU A 187 4.88 7.56 13.82
N GLY A 188 4.27 6.55 13.21
CA GLY A 188 5.00 5.42 12.62
C GLY A 188 5.94 5.87 11.52
N GLY A 189 5.53 6.88 10.72
CA GLY A 189 6.36 7.53 9.70
C GLY A 189 7.59 8.23 10.27
N ALA A 190 7.44 8.91 11.42
CA ALA A 190 8.57 9.48 12.14
C ALA A 190 9.53 8.39 12.64
N ALA A 191 8.99 7.30 13.18
CA ALA A 191 9.76 6.19 13.74
C ALA A 191 10.61 5.49 12.67
N VAL A 192 10.02 5.16 11.51
CA VAL A 192 10.76 4.50 10.43
C VAL A 192 11.85 5.38 9.82
N THR A 193 11.64 6.71 9.79
CA THR A 193 12.66 7.66 9.33
C THR A 193 13.85 7.70 10.28
N ILE A 194 13.61 7.68 11.60
CA ILE A 194 14.66 7.58 12.62
C ILE A 194 15.35 6.21 12.53
N ALA A 195 14.60 5.13 12.35
CA ALA A 195 15.14 3.78 12.22
C ALA A 195 16.07 3.65 11.01
N ALA A 196 15.73 4.24 9.87
CA ALA A 196 16.61 4.30 8.69
C ALA A 196 17.97 4.92 9.00
N ALA A 197 17.97 6.07 9.68
CA ALA A 197 19.20 6.74 10.10
C ALA A 197 20.01 5.88 11.07
N ARG A 198 19.35 5.18 12.00
CA ARG A 198 20.01 4.25 12.94
C ARG A 198 20.62 3.04 12.23
N LEU A 199 19.92 2.43 11.27
CA LEU A 199 20.46 1.33 10.46
C LEU A 199 21.71 1.76 9.69
N GLN A 200 21.69 2.99 9.13
CA GLN A 200 22.87 3.58 8.51
C GLN A 200 24.01 3.76 9.53
N SER A 201 23.73 4.28 10.73
CA SER A 201 24.74 4.38 11.81
C SER A 201 25.32 3.02 12.22
N MET A 202 24.56 1.93 12.07
CA MET A 202 24.98 0.54 12.33
C MET A 202 25.72 -0.12 11.14
N GLY A 203 26.00 0.66 10.09
CA GLY A 203 26.80 0.25 8.94
C GLY A 203 26.01 -0.42 7.81
N VAL A 204 24.67 -0.34 7.80
CA VAL A 204 23.88 -0.79 6.65
C VAL A 204 24.11 0.14 5.47
N ASN A 205 24.30 -0.40 4.26
CA ASN A 205 24.45 0.39 3.06
C ASN A 205 23.14 1.16 2.76
N PRO A 206 23.16 2.51 2.64
CA PRO A 206 21.96 3.29 2.39
C PRO A 206 21.19 2.89 1.13
N ALA A 207 21.87 2.36 0.10
CA ALA A 207 21.21 1.86 -1.12
C ALA A 207 20.28 0.65 -0.88
N GLN A 208 20.39 -0.01 0.28
CA GLN A 208 19.50 -1.10 0.70
C GLN A 208 18.28 -0.60 1.49
N ILE A 209 18.21 0.69 1.83
CA ILE A 209 17.16 1.26 2.68
C ILE A 209 16.33 2.26 1.87
N ALA A 210 15.04 2.00 1.74
CA ALA A 210 14.06 2.96 1.24
C ALA A 210 13.02 3.24 2.33
N VAL A 211 12.59 4.50 2.45
CA VAL A 211 11.63 4.94 3.46
C VAL A 211 10.44 5.57 2.76
N ILE A 212 9.24 5.09 3.09
CA ILE A 212 7.98 5.62 2.55
C ILE A 212 7.11 6.04 3.71
N THR A 213 6.76 7.31 3.75
CA THR A 213 5.99 7.89 4.85
C THR A 213 4.70 8.51 4.36
N PHE A 214 3.63 8.33 5.13
CA PHE A 214 2.32 8.93 4.89
C PHE A 214 2.02 9.94 6.00
N GLY A 215 1.89 11.22 5.64
CA GLY A 215 1.53 12.28 6.59
C GLY A 215 2.52 12.45 7.76
N ALA A 216 3.78 12.06 7.61
CA ALA A 216 4.73 12.08 8.72
C ALA A 216 5.19 13.50 9.11
N PRO A 217 5.37 13.78 10.41
CA PRO A 217 5.92 15.05 10.88
C PRO A 217 7.41 15.18 10.60
N ALA A 218 7.95 16.40 10.79
CA ALA A 218 9.39 16.62 10.79
C ALA A 218 10.01 16.00 12.05
N ILE A 219 11.14 15.28 11.91
CA ILE A 219 11.70 14.50 13.03
C ILE A 219 12.92 15.12 13.70
N GLY A 220 13.65 16.01 13.03
CA GLY A 220 14.92 16.54 13.53
C GLY A 220 15.24 17.94 13.03
N ASN A 221 16.35 18.50 13.51
CA ASN A 221 16.83 19.83 13.10
C ASN A 221 17.60 19.79 11.78
N GLN A 222 18.06 20.96 11.32
CA GLN A 222 18.87 21.08 10.10
C GLN A 222 20.16 20.24 10.16
N ALA A 223 20.88 20.21 11.30
CA ALA A 223 22.11 19.41 11.42
C ALA A 223 21.85 17.90 11.24
N PHE A 224 20.72 17.39 11.74
CA PHE A 224 20.31 16.01 11.47
C PHE A 224 19.99 15.80 9.98
N ALA A 225 19.23 16.71 9.36
CA ALA A 225 18.87 16.66 7.95
C ALA A 225 20.11 16.73 7.03
N ASP A 226 21.11 17.55 7.37
CA ASP A 226 22.36 17.66 6.62
C ASP A 226 23.19 16.38 6.69
N LEU A 227 23.19 15.74 7.86
CA LEU A 227 23.98 14.53 8.11
C LEU A 227 23.38 13.27 7.47
N TYR A 228 22.06 13.11 7.51
CA TYR A 228 21.39 11.88 7.06
C TYR A 228 20.50 12.04 5.82
N GLY A 229 20.02 13.25 5.55
CA GLY A 229 18.95 13.47 4.58
C GLY A 229 19.34 13.22 3.12
N LYS A 230 20.63 13.28 2.79
CA LYS A 230 21.13 12.98 1.43
C LYS A 230 21.33 11.48 1.17
N SER A 231 21.55 10.68 2.21
CA SER A 231 21.84 9.25 2.09
C SER A 231 20.59 8.39 2.22
N ILE A 232 19.57 8.85 2.94
CA ILE A 232 18.31 8.11 3.10
C ILE A 232 17.41 8.41 1.90
N SER A 233 17.05 7.36 1.15
CA SER A 233 15.96 7.45 0.17
C SER A 233 14.64 7.58 0.92
N LEU A 234 14.06 8.79 0.95
CA LEU A 234 12.86 9.12 1.71
C LEU A 234 11.80 9.76 0.81
N ASP A 235 10.73 8.99 0.59
CA ASP A 235 9.49 9.45 -0.04
C ASP A 235 8.49 9.90 1.03
N ARG A 236 8.16 11.20 1.01
CA ARG A 236 7.16 11.80 1.91
C ARG A 236 5.87 12.05 1.17
N ILE A 237 4.92 11.16 1.33
CA ILE A 237 3.60 11.24 0.74
C ILE A 237 2.71 12.04 1.68
N VAL A 238 2.11 13.13 1.17
CA VAL A 238 1.25 14.01 1.97
C VAL A 238 0.02 14.44 1.19
N ILE A 239 -1.16 14.29 1.79
CA ILE A 239 -2.41 14.81 1.24
C ILE A 239 -2.46 16.34 1.42
N LYS A 240 -2.86 17.05 0.37
CA LYS A 240 -3.03 18.51 0.42
C LYS A 240 -4.07 18.91 1.48
N GLY A 241 -3.66 19.76 2.42
CA GLY A 241 -4.50 20.20 3.53
C GLY A 241 -4.45 19.28 4.76
N ASP A 242 -3.64 18.22 4.74
CA ASP A 242 -3.31 17.46 5.94
C ASP A 242 -2.68 18.41 7.00
N PRO A 243 -3.26 18.51 8.22
CA PRO A 243 -2.80 19.43 9.25
C PRO A 243 -1.44 19.07 9.88
N VAL A 244 -0.91 17.86 9.68
CA VAL A 244 0.34 17.42 10.34
C VAL A 244 1.56 18.20 9.87
N LYS A 245 1.56 18.73 8.63
CA LYS A 245 2.61 19.66 8.18
C LYS A 245 2.68 20.91 9.06
N SER A 246 1.52 21.40 9.49
CA SER A 246 1.38 22.65 10.23
C SER A 246 1.66 22.49 11.73
N SER A 247 1.52 21.28 12.29
CA SER A 247 1.61 21.05 13.74
C SER A 247 3.03 21.18 14.29
N LEU A 248 4.08 20.86 13.52
CA LEU A 248 5.47 20.94 13.99
C LEU A 248 6.36 21.97 13.29
N GLN A 249 6.06 22.32 12.03
CA GLN A 249 6.81 23.38 11.33
C GLN A 249 6.35 24.78 11.74
N GLY A 250 5.08 24.92 12.16
CA GLY A 250 4.50 26.19 12.61
C GLY A 250 4.79 26.53 14.08
N LEU A 251 5.23 25.55 14.88
CA LEU A 251 5.68 25.78 16.25
C LEU A 251 7.19 26.08 16.23
N ALA A 252 7.60 27.10 16.97
CA ALA A 252 8.95 27.69 17.01
C ALA A 252 10.06 26.74 17.53
N GLY A 253 10.22 25.56 16.92
CA GLY A 253 11.03 24.45 17.42
C GLY A 253 12.23 24.08 16.56
N GLY A 254 12.46 24.71 15.40
CA GLY A 254 13.66 24.46 14.57
C GLY A 254 13.77 23.04 14.00
N TYR A 255 12.64 22.37 13.76
CA TYR A 255 12.57 21.09 13.05
C TYR A 255 12.49 21.32 11.53
N THR A 256 13.23 20.52 10.76
CA THR A 256 13.36 20.65 9.31
C THR A 256 12.92 19.37 8.62
N GLN A 257 12.18 19.52 7.53
CA GLN A 257 11.84 18.40 6.65
C GLN A 257 12.98 18.19 5.64
N PHE A 258 13.29 16.94 5.34
CA PHE A 258 14.22 16.53 4.29
C PHE A 258 13.61 15.40 3.46
N GLY A 259 14.21 15.07 2.32
CA GLY A 259 13.63 14.14 1.34
C GLY A 259 12.56 14.79 0.47
N GLU A 260 12.08 14.06 -0.54
CA GLU A 260 11.14 14.59 -1.52
C GLU A 260 9.69 14.50 -1.01
N ALA A 261 8.95 15.61 -1.09
CA ALA A 261 7.55 15.65 -0.72
C ALA A 261 6.65 15.44 -1.95
N LYS A 262 5.99 14.28 -2.02
CA LYS A 262 4.95 13.98 -3.00
C LYS A 262 3.61 14.45 -2.47
N ILE A 263 3.06 15.52 -3.05
CA ILE A 263 1.79 16.11 -2.61
C ILE A 263 0.65 15.51 -3.44
N TRP A 264 -0.18 14.71 -2.78
CA TRP A 264 -1.39 14.14 -3.39
C TRP A 264 -2.62 15.01 -3.10
N GLN A 265 -3.62 14.92 -3.97
CA GLN A 265 -4.93 15.53 -3.74
C GLN A 265 -5.85 14.49 -3.08
N GLU A 266 -6.69 14.94 -2.16
CA GLU A 266 -7.82 14.13 -1.73
C GLU A 266 -8.86 14.04 -2.85
N ASN A 267 -9.66 12.98 -2.85
CA ASN A 267 -10.79 12.92 -3.76
C ASN A 267 -11.97 13.76 -3.24
N ARG A 268 -12.73 14.33 -4.18
CA ARG A 268 -13.86 15.25 -3.91
C ARG A 268 -15.08 14.57 -3.29
N ASN A 269 -15.18 13.25 -3.38
CA ASN A 269 -16.35 12.48 -2.94
C ASN A 269 -16.20 11.93 -1.52
N SER A 270 -15.36 12.56 -0.70
CA SER A 270 -15.11 12.14 0.68
C SER A 270 -14.85 13.36 1.58
N ASP A 271 -15.59 13.46 2.69
CA ASP A 271 -15.32 14.43 3.77
C ASP A 271 -14.44 13.82 4.88
N LYS A 272 -13.75 12.71 4.58
CA LYS A 272 -12.92 12.04 5.57
C LYS A 272 -11.78 12.94 6.05
N PHE A 273 -11.36 12.70 7.28
CA PHE A 273 -10.22 13.42 7.85
C PHE A 273 -8.97 13.14 7.00
N LYS A 274 -8.37 14.20 6.43
CA LYS A 274 -7.29 14.11 5.43
C LYS A 274 -6.04 13.36 5.86
N HIS A 275 -5.84 13.26 7.17
CA HIS A 275 -4.74 12.52 7.79
C HIS A 275 -5.10 11.06 8.09
N ALA A 276 -6.30 10.59 7.77
CA ALA A 276 -6.65 9.18 7.95
C ALA A 276 -5.98 8.33 6.85
N MET A 277 -5.41 7.19 7.23
CA MET A 277 -4.68 6.32 6.30
C MET A 277 -5.55 5.83 5.13
N VAL A 278 -6.86 5.70 5.32
CA VAL A 278 -7.83 5.40 4.25
C VAL A 278 -7.84 6.45 3.12
N VAL A 279 -7.59 7.73 3.42
CA VAL A 279 -7.50 8.78 2.39
C VAL A 279 -6.22 8.62 1.56
N TYR A 280 -5.11 8.28 2.24
CA TYR A 280 -3.84 7.97 1.59
C TYR A 280 -3.94 6.74 0.69
N LEU A 281 -4.59 5.66 1.15
CA LEU A 281 -4.80 4.46 0.33
C LEU A 281 -5.65 4.76 -0.90
N ASP A 282 -6.71 5.56 -0.79
CA ASP A 282 -7.56 5.92 -1.93
C ASP A 282 -6.76 6.68 -3.00
N ALA A 283 -5.95 7.66 -2.58
CA ALA A 283 -5.07 8.41 -3.49
C ALA A 283 -3.99 7.53 -4.12
N ALA A 284 -3.38 6.61 -3.34
CA ALA A 284 -2.38 5.66 -3.85
C ALA A 284 -2.98 4.72 -4.89
N LEU A 285 -4.19 4.21 -4.62
CA LEU A 285 -4.92 3.31 -5.52
C LEU A 285 -5.21 3.97 -6.87
N ARG A 286 -5.66 5.22 -6.86
CA ARG A 286 -5.93 5.98 -8.09
C ARG A 286 -4.66 6.22 -8.89
N ASN A 287 -3.61 6.71 -8.23
CA ASN A 287 -2.32 6.92 -8.87
C ASN A 287 -1.78 5.62 -9.47
N PHE A 288 -1.89 4.50 -8.75
CA PHE A 288 -1.49 3.18 -9.25
C PHE A 288 -2.23 2.81 -10.53
N TYR A 289 -3.56 2.88 -10.56
CA TYR A 289 -4.32 2.50 -11.75
C TYR A 289 -4.11 3.46 -12.91
N ASP A 290 -3.99 4.77 -12.66
CA ASP A 290 -3.65 5.75 -13.70
C ASP A 290 -2.28 5.42 -14.33
N LYS A 291 -1.27 5.07 -13.52
CA LYS A 291 0.06 4.70 -14.02
C LYS A 291 0.10 3.31 -14.64
N LYS A 292 -0.70 2.37 -14.14
CA LYS A 292 -0.87 1.03 -14.73
C LYS A 292 -1.44 1.16 -16.14
N GLU A 293 -2.49 1.95 -16.32
CA GLU A 293 -3.10 2.21 -17.62
C GLU A 293 -2.11 2.89 -18.57
N ALA A 294 -1.40 3.94 -18.12
CA ALA A 294 -0.40 4.62 -18.94
C ALA A 294 0.70 3.65 -19.42
N ALA A 295 1.22 2.81 -18.52
CA ALA A 295 2.22 1.80 -18.88
C ALA A 295 1.67 0.72 -19.85
N GLN A 296 0.40 0.32 -19.72
CA GLN A 296 -0.26 -0.58 -20.67
C GLN A 296 -0.37 0.06 -22.06
N GLN A 297 -0.80 1.32 -22.11
CA GLN A 297 -0.91 2.08 -23.36
C GLN A 297 0.47 2.29 -24.02
N ALA A 298 1.53 2.36 -23.21
CA ALA A 298 2.92 2.37 -23.66
C ALA A 298 3.45 0.99 -24.13
N GLY A 299 2.65 -0.08 -24.00
CA GLY A 299 2.98 -1.43 -24.47
C GLY A 299 3.75 -2.29 -23.46
N PHE A 300 3.84 -1.89 -22.20
CA PHE A 300 4.44 -2.71 -21.15
C PHE A 300 3.47 -3.77 -20.64
N ASP A 301 4.00 -4.98 -20.40
CA ASP A 301 3.27 -6.02 -19.69
C ASP A 301 3.30 -5.73 -18.19
N VAL A 302 2.24 -5.10 -17.70
CA VAL A 302 2.05 -4.79 -16.27
C VAL A 302 1.11 -5.78 -15.57
N GLU A 303 0.57 -6.75 -16.30
CA GLU A 303 -0.37 -7.77 -15.80
C GLU A 303 0.33 -9.11 -15.53
N ALA A 304 1.62 -9.24 -15.88
CA ALA A 304 2.46 -10.38 -15.56
C ALA A 304 2.52 -10.62 -14.03
N GLN A 305 1.70 -11.55 -13.55
CA GLN A 305 1.83 -12.08 -12.21
C GLN A 305 2.97 -13.13 -12.15
N PRO A 306 3.68 -13.26 -11.02
CA PRO A 306 4.61 -14.37 -10.81
C PRO A 306 3.88 -15.70 -11.04
N THR A 307 4.48 -16.57 -11.86
CA THR A 307 4.04 -17.93 -12.25
C THR A 307 2.84 -18.47 -11.47
N GLN A 308 1.62 -18.15 -11.93
CA GLN A 308 0.41 -18.69 -11.31
C GLN A 308 0.38 -20.22 -11.49
N LYS A 309 0.03 -20.93 -10.41
CA LYS A 309 -0.36 -22.35 -10.48
C LYS A 309 -1.50 -22.47 -11.49
N THR A 310 -1.31 -23.27 -12.53
CA THR A 310 -2.36 -23.54 -13.51
C THR A 310 -3.52 -24.25 -12.81
N SER A 311 -4.65 -23.55 -12.68
CA SER A 311 -5.89 -24.19 -12.25
C SER A 311 -6.43 -25.05 -13.40
N LYS A 312 -6.86 -26.27 -13.07
CA LYS A 312 -7.58 -27.13 -14.04
C LYS A 312 -8.95 -26.56 -14.42
N SER A 313 -9.51 -25.69 -13.58
CA SER A 313 -10.82 -25.06 -13.76
C SER A 313 -10.64 -23.58 -14.11
N LYS A 314 -11.22 -23.15 -15.23
CA LYS A 314 -11.14 -21.77 -15.72
C LYS A 314 -12.48 -21.08 -15.55
N ALA A 315 -12.49 -19.94 -14.87
CA ALA A 315 -13.66 -19.10 -14.72
C ALA A 315 -13.69 -17.99 -15.77
N TYR A 316 -14.85 -17.75 -16.36
CA TYR A 316 -15.12 -16.55 -17.14
C TYR A 316 -15.75 -15.48 -16.24
N ILE A 317 -15.20 -14.28 -16.22
CA ILE A 317 -15.71 -13.15 -15.43
C ILE A 317 -16.44 -12.21 -16.38
N ALA A 318 -17.77 -12.14 -16.29
CA ALA A 318 -18.56 -11.24 -17.11
C ALA A 318 -18.24 -9.77 -16.79
N PRO A 319 -18.30 -8.83 -17.77
CA PRO A 319 -17.98 -7.43 -17.52
C PRO A 319 -18.78 -6.87 -16.34
N LEU A 320 -18.14 -6.16 -15.42
CA LEU A 320 -18.78 -5.68 -14.17
C LEU A 320 -20.00 -4.80 -14.45
N SER A 321 -21.14 -5.08 -13.81
CA SER A 321 -22.32 -4.21 -13.88
C SER A 321 -22.26 -3.21 -12.74
N MET A 322 -22.47 -1.92 -13.03
CA MET A 322 -22.43 -0.88 -11.99
C MET A 322 -23.51 0.17 -12.12
N THR A 323 -24.21 0.37 -11.00
CA THR A 323 -25.13 1.48 -10.76
C THR A 323 -24.51 2.39 -9.72
N LEU A 324 -24.08 3.58 -10.14
CA LEU A 324 -23.30 4.49 -9.32
C LEU A 324 -24.07 5.79 -9.09
N ASP A 325 -23.98 6.33 -7.88
CA ASP A 325 -24.43 7.68 -7.54
C ASP A 325 -23.60 8.73 -8.29
N ASP A 326 -24.18 9.89 -8.60
CA ASP A 326 -23.55 10.95 -9.40
C ASP A 326 -22.21 11.40 -8.80
N TYR A 327 -22.11 11.45 -7.47
CA TYR A 327 -20.89 11.84 -6.78
C TYR A 327 -19.76 10.80 -6.86
N VAL A 328 -20.05 9.56 -7.25
CA VAL A 328 -19.06 8.48 -7.37
C VAL A 328 -18.90 7.99 -8.81
N LEU A 329 -19.55 8.62 -9.81
CA LEU A 329 -19.41 8.22 -11.22
C LEU A 329 -17.96 8.19 -11.70
N GLY A 330 -17.13 9.13 -11.22
CA GLY A 330 -15.69 9.18 -11.53
C GLY A 330 -14.86 8.03 -10.95
N ASP A 331 -15.43 7.22 -10.05
CA ASP A 331 -14.76 6.08 -9.44
C ASP A 331 -14.89 4.79 -10.26
N ARG A 332 -15.72 4.79 -11.31
CA ARG A 332 -16.04 3.64 -12.14
C ARG A 332 -14.80 2.85 -12.58
N HIS A 333 -13.84 3.54 -13.18
CA HIS A 333 -12.62 2.91 -13.71
C HIS A 333 -11.83 2.22 -12.59
N TYR A 334 -11.62 2.91 -11.47
CA TYR A 334 -10.87 2.37 -10.33
C TYR A 334 -11.59 1.20 -9.64
N MET A 335 -12.92 1.20 -9.59
CA MET A 335 -13.70 0.07 -9.10
C MET A 335 -13.59 -1.13 -10.04
N GLU A 336 -13.64 -0.92 -11.36
CA GLU A 336 -13.48 -2.01 -12.34
C GLU A 336 -12.11 -2.67 -12.24
N GLU A 337 -11.04 -1.87 -12.26
CA GLU A 337 -9.68 -2.40 -12.23
C GLU A 337 -9.36 -3.08 -10.90
N SER A 338 -9.81 -2.52 -9.79
CA SER A 338 -9.57 -3.11 -8.47
C SER A 338 -10.34 -4.42 -8.26
N VAL A 339 -11.58 -4.53 -8.75
CA VAL A 339 -12.33 -5.79 -8.77
C VAL A 339 -11.66 -6.83 -9.67
N LYS A 340 -11.15 -6.44 -10.85
CA LYS A 340 -10.41 -7.35 -11.74
C LYS A 340 -9.17 -7.90 -11.07
N ASP A 341 -8.39 -7.06 -10.40
CA ASP A 341 -7.19 -7.50 -9.69
C ASP A 341 -7.54 -8.51 -8.59
N VAL A 342 -8.58 -8.29 -7.79
CA VAL A 342 -9.02 -9.29 -6.80
C VAL A 342 -9.44 -10.61 -7.47
N PHE A 343 -10.16 -10.57 -8.59
CA PHE A 343 -10.51 -11.80 -9.32
C PHE A 343 -9.29 -12.52 -9.89
N ARG A 344 -8.26 -11.82 -10.37
CA ARG A 344 -7.01 -12.43 -10.85
C ARG A 344 -6.30 -13.22 -9.75
N HIS A 345 -6.30 -12.70 -8.53
CA HIS A 345 -5.72 -13.39 -7.37
C HIS A 345 -6.59 -14.56 -6.90
N ARG A 346 -7.90 -14.36 -6.78
CA ARG A 346 -8.85 -15.39 -6.30
C ARG A 346 -9.04 -16.54 -7.29
N LEU A 347 -8.98 -16.25 -8.59
CA LEU A 347 -9.25 -17.19 -9.68
C LEU A 347 -8.10 -17.19 -10.70
N PRO A 348 -6.97 -17.87 -10.38
CA PRO A 348 -5.83 -17.96 -11.29
C PRO A 348 -6.23 -18.50 -12.67
N GLY A 349 -5.81 -17.80 -13.73
CA GLY A 349 -6.15 -18.15 -15.11
C GLY A 349 -7.59 -17.84 -15.53
N CYS A 350 -8.32 -16.98 -14.80
CA CYS A 350 -9.62 -16.49 -15.23
C CYS A 350 -9.55 -15.69 -16.55
N VAL A 351 -10.66 -15.69 -17.29
CA VAL A 351 -10.82 -14.95 -18.54
C VAL A 351 -11.83 -13.84 -18.31
N PHE A 352 -11.46 -12.59 -18.60
CA PHE A 352 -12.36 -11.45 -18.47
C PHE A 352 -13.14 -11.22 -19.77
N GLY A 353 -14.45 -11.03 -19.65
CA GLY A 353 -15.28 -10.58 -20.74
C GLY A 353 -14.91 -9.16 -21.19
N LEU A 354 -14.96 -8.92 -22.49
CA LEU A 354 -14.63 -7.63 -23.09
C LEU A 354 -15.88 -6.80 -23.37
N GLY A 355 -15.74 -5.47 -23.22
CA GLY A 355 -16.79 -4.51 -23.56
C GLY A 355 -17.96 -4.49 -22.57
N LYS A 356 -19.13 -4.07 -23.06
CA LYS A 356 -20.35 -4.03 -22.25
C LYS A 356 -20.89 -5.45 -22.04
N ARG A 357 -21.35 -5.73 -20.81
CA ARG A 357 -22.05 -6.98 -20.48
C ARG A 357 -23.25 -7.19 -21.41
N GLY A 358 -23.31 -8.37 -22.04
CA GLY A 358 -24.43 -8.85 -22.84
C GLY A 358 -25.56 -9.46 -22.00
N SER A 359 -26.47 -10.19 -22.66
CA SER A 359 -27.46 -11.02 -21.95
C SER A 359 -26.79 -12.18 -21.22
N PHE A 360 -27.54 -12.84 -20.33
CA PHE A 360 -27.06 -14.03 -19.62
C PHE A 360 -26.61 -15.13 -20.61
N GLU A 361 -27.42 -15.39 -21.63
CA GLU A 361 -27.17 -16.38 -22.68
C GLU A 361 -25.94 -16.01 -23.52
N GLU A 362 -25.78 -14.73 -23.87
CA GLU A 362 -24.63 -14.26 -24.63
C GLU A 362 -23.32 -14.45 -23.85
N GLU A 363 -23.30 -14.14 -22.56
CA GLU A 363 -22.10 -14.31 -21.74
C GLU A 363 -21.78 -15.79 -21.48
N ILE A 364 -22.78 -16.68 -21.37
CA ILE A 364 -22.57 -18.13 -21.31
C ILE A 364 -21.90 -18.64 -22.59
N VAL A 365 -22.36 -18.19 -23.76
CA VAL A 365 -21.76 -18.58 -25.05
C VAL A 365 -20.30 -18.13 -25.12
N LYS A 366 -20.00 -16.90 -24.66
CA LYS A 366 -18.61 -16.40 -24.58
C LYS A 366 -17.76 -17.23 -23.62
N ALA A 367 -18.28 -17.60 -22.45
CA ALA A 367 -17.59 -18.43 -21.47
C ALA A 367 -17.25 -19.82 -22.02
N ALA A 368 -18.22 -20.47 -22.68
CA ALA A 368 -18.00 -21.77 -23.32
C ALA A 368 -16.97 -21.67 -24.46
N ALA A 369 -17.02 -20.62 -25.28
CA ALA A 369 -16.05 -20.38 -26.35
C ALA A 369 -14.62 -20.12 -25.81
N ALA A 370 -14.50 -19.54 -24.62
CA ALA A 370 -13.22 -19.36 -23.93
C ALA A 370 -12.70 -20.63 -23.24
N GLY A 371 -13.44 -21.74 -23.29
CA GLY A 371 -13.10 -23.00 -22.63
C GLY A 371 -13.18 -22.93 -21.11
N CYS A 372 -14.02 -22.03 -20.57
CA CYS A 372 -14.31 -21.93 -19.15
C CYS A 372 -15.37 -22.96 -18.74
N ASP A 373 -15.34 -23.40 -17.48
CA ASP A 373 -16.33 -24.36 -16.92
C ASP A 373 -17.40 -23.67 -16.06
N ARG A 374 -17.15 -22.40 -15.72
CA ARG A 374 -18.04 -21.56 -14.93
C ARG A 374 -17.98 -20.12 -15.37
N ILE A 375 -19.03 -19.38 -15.05
CA ILE A 375 -19.17 -17.95 -15.27
C ILE A 375 -19.49 -17.24 -13.96
N VAL A 376 -18.88 -16.09 -13.73
CA VAL A 376 -19.10 -15.21 -12.58
C VAL A 376 -19.71 -13.89 -13.06
N PHE A 377 -20.85 -13.51 -12.52
CA PHE A 377 -21.48 -12.21 -12.70
C PHE A 377 -21.35 -11.39 -11.41
N ALA A 378 -20.59 -10.29 -11.47
CA ALA A 378 -20.49 -9.35 -10.36
C ALA A 378 -21.31 -8.08 -10.62
N ALA A 379 -21.99 -7.52 -9.62
CA ALA A 379 -22.70 -6.25 -9.75
C ALA A 379 -22.43 -5.37 -8.53
N VAL A 380 -22.09 -4.10 -8.77
CA VAL A 380 -21.89 -3.09 -7.71
C VAL A 380 -22.97 -2.03 -7.81
N SER A 381 -23.60 -1.71 -6.68
CA SER A 381 -24.52 -0.60 -6.56
C SER A 381 -24.03 0.34 -5.46
N VAL A 382 -23.84 1.61 -5.80
CA VAL A 382 -23.49 2.67 -4.84
C VAL A 382 -24.60 3.69 -4.81
N LYS A 383 -25.16 3.95 -3.63
CA LYS A 383 -26.23 4.94 -3.43
C LYS A 383 -25.91 5.83 -2.26
N GLN A 384 -26.08 7.15 -2.40
CA GLN A 384 -25.91 8.05 -1.25
C GLN A 384 -26.99 7.79 -0.19
N LEU A 385 -26.59 7.80 1.09
CA LEU A 385 -27.53 7.75 2.20
C LEU A 385 -28.21 9.11 2.36
N GLN A 386 -29.54 9.11 2.47
CA GLN A 386 -30.29 10.35 2.65
C GLN A 386 -29.85 11.05 3.94
N LYS A 387 -29.55 12.36 3.84
CA LYS A 387 -29.18 13.28 4.94
C LYS A 387 -27.74 13.22 5.45
N GLU A 388 -26.86 12.41 4.85
CA GLU A 388 -25.42 12.43 5.16
C GLU A 388 -24.59 12.82 3.93
N HIS A 389 -23.73 13.82 4.10
CA HIS A 389 -22.86 14.30 3.03
C HIS A 389 -21.73 13.28 2.80
N TYR A 390 -21.58 12.79 1.55
CA TYR A 390 -20.59 11.79 1.14
C TYR A 390 -20.54 10.48 1.94
N THR A 391 -21.66 10.08 2.56
CA THR A 391 -21.85 8.69 3.03
C THR A 391 -22.69 7.93 2.02
N PHE A 392 -22.18 6.79 1.56
CA PHE A 392 -22.82 5.92 0.57
C PHE A 392 -23.04 4.53 1.17
N HIS A 393 -24.05 3.84 0.64
CA HIS A 393 -24.23 2.41 0.78
C HIS A 393 -23.70 1.73 -0.48
N VAL A 394 -22.71 0.86 -0.31
CA VAL A 394 -22.09 0.07 -1.38
C VAL A 394 -22.55 -1.37 -1.22
N ASN A 395 -23.28 -1.86 -2.21
CA ASN A 395 -23.72 -3.25 -2.31
C ASN A 395 -22.97 -3.95 -3.43
N LEU A 396 -22.45 -5.14 -3.17
CA LEU A 396 -21.82 -6.01 -4.17
C LEU A 396 -22.53 -7.36 -4.18
N GLN A 397 -22.93 -7.81 -5.36
CA GLN A 397 -23.48 -9.14 -5.59
C GLN A 397 -22.57 -9.93 -6.53
N GLU A 398 -22.37 -11.20 -6.24
CA GLU A 398 -21.65 -12.16 -7.08
C GLU A 398 -22.50 -13.41 -7.28
N ASP A 399 -22.81 -13.72 -8.53
CA ASP A 399 -23.51 -14.94 -8.92
C ASP A 399 -22.58 -15.83 -9.75
N VAL A 400 -22.48 -17.10 -9.39
CA VAL A 400 -21.63 -18.09 -10.06
C VAL A 400 -22.52 -19.15 -10.70
N TYR A 401 -22.34 -19.40 -11.99
CA TYR A 401 -23.08 -20.42 -12.74
C TYR A 401 -22.13 -21.40 -13.43
N SER A 402 -22.58 -22.62 -13.70
CA SER A 402 -21.94 -23.47 -14.70
C SER A 402 -22.19 -22.93 -16.11
N VAL A 403 -21.37 -23.33 -17.09
CA VAL A 403 -21.61 -22.99 -18.50
C VAL A 403 -22.89 -23.60 -19.08
N ASP A 404 -23.54 -24.53 -18.38
CA ASP A 404 -24.87 -25.04 -18.73
C ASP A 404 -26.01 -24.16 -18.19
N GLY A 405 -25.69 -23.05 -17.50
CA GLY A 405 -26.66 -22.10 -16.95
C GLY A 405 -27.18 -22.44 -15.56
N ASN A 406 -26.63 -23.46 -14.88
CA ASN A 406 -27.06 -23.82 -13.53
C ASN A 406 -26.40 -22.94 -12.48
N LEU A 407 -27.19 -22.32 -11.59
CA LEU A 407 -26.67 -21.50 -10.47
C LEU A 407 -25.92 -22.37 -9.47
N GLN A 408 -24.65 -22.04 -9.22
CA GLN A 408 -23.77 -22.73 -8.28
C GLN A 408 -23.66 -22.02 -6.93
N GLY A 409 -23.83 -20.70 -6.91
CA GLY A 409 -23.83 -19.86 -5.72
C GLY A 409 -24.22 -18.41 -6.03
N SER A 410 -24.80 -17.73 -5.05
CA SER A 410 -25.14 -16.31 -5.10
C SER A 410 -24.79 -15.70 -3.76
N PHE A 411 -24.03 -14.60 -3.80
CA PHE A 411 -23.46 -13.96 -2.63
C PHE A 411 -23.73 -12.47 -2.71
N ILE A 412 -24.03 -11.86 -1.56
CA ILE A 412 -24.30 -10.43 -1.46
C ILE A 412 -23.64 -9.90 -0.20
N CYS A 413 -22.91 -8.80 -0.34
CA CYS A 413 -22.31 -8.09 0.76
C CYS A 413 -22.56 -6.59 0.61
N SER A 414 -22.89 -5.93 1.72
CA SER A 414 -23.13 -4.50 1.72
C SER A 414 -22.43 -3.81 2.88
N THR A 415 -21.87 -2.63 2.60
CA THR A 415 -21.09 -1.82 3.54
C THR A 415 -21.36 -0.35 3.32
N ASN A 416 -21.40 0.43 4.41
CA ASN A 416 -21.44 1.89 4.32
C ASN A 416 -20.03 2.48 4.21
N THR A 417 -19.91 3.71 3.71
CA THR A 417 -18.61 4.39 3.53
C THR A 417 -18.21 5.24 4.74
N SER A 418 -18.76 4.98 5.93
CA SER A 418 -18.37 5.71 7.15
C SER A 418 -16.87 5.52 7.45
N ASP A 419 -16.40 4.29 7.27
CA ASP A 419 -15.01 3.89 7.53
C ASP A 419 -14.18 3.84 6.23
N PHE A 420 -14.79 3.48 5.10
CA PHE A 420 -14.13 3.28 3.79
C PHE A 420 -14.40 4.40 2.79
N THR A 421 -13.55 4.58 1.79
CA THR A 421 -13.98 5.25 0.55
C THR A 421 -14.89 4.33 -0.27
N PRO A 422 -15.68 4.83 -1.24
CA PRO A 422 -16.51 3.98 -2.08
C PRO A 422 -15.74 2.82 -2.74
N ILE A 423 -14.54 3.08 -3.26
CA ILE A 423 -13.69 2.04 -3.88
C ILE A 423 -13.27 1.00 -2.84
N GLN A 424 -12.83 1.44 -1.66
CA GLN A 424 -12.42 0.53 -0.59
C GLN A 424 -13.59 -0.29 -0.04
N ALA A 425 -14.80 0.27 0.01
CA ALA A 425 -16.00 -0.47 0.38
C ALA A 425 -16.37 -1.54 -0.65
N THR A 426 -16.18 -1.26 -1.95
CA THR A 426 -16.31 -2.27 -3.01
C THR A 426 -15.34 -3.43 -2.79
N LEU A 427 -14.06 -3.13 -2.56
CA LEU A 427 -13.03 -4.14 -2.28
C LEU A 427 -13.35 -4.96 -1.03
N HIS A 428 -13.71 -4.29 0.06
CA HIS A 428 -14.15 -4.91 1.30
C HIS A 428 -15.28 -5.93 1.07
N ASN A 429 -16.30 -5.54 0.30
CA ASN A 429 -17.44 -6.41 0.04
C ASN A 429 -17.03 -7.63 -0.79
N LEU A 430 -16.12 -7.45 -1.75
CA LEU A 430 -15.62 -8.54 -2.57
C LEU A 430 -14.80 -9.56 -1.75
N THR A 431 -13.94 -9.07 -0.84
CA THR A 431 -13.22 -9.89 0.14
C THR A 431 -14.18 -10.69 1.02
N SER A 432 -15.23 -10.04 1.52
CA SER A 432 -16.21 -10.69 2.40
C SER A 432 -16.91 -11.83 1.68
N ILE A 433 -17.29 -11.63 0.41
CA ILE A 433 -17.91 -12.68 -0.43
C ILE A 433 -16.95 -13.84 -0.68
N LYS A 434 -15.66 -13.58 -0.90
CA LYS A 434 -14.65 -14.64 -1.07
C LYS A 434 -14.66 -15.58 0.14
N THR A 435 -14.60 -15.04 1.35
CA THR A 435 -14.61 -15.84 2.58
C THR A 435 -15.85 -16.73 2.67
N ASP A 436 -17.03 -16.20 2.32
CA ASP A 436 -18.29 -16.97 2.31
C ASP A 436 -18.29 -18.07 1.25
N PHE A 437 -17.75 -17.79 0.06
CA PHE A 437 -17.61 -18.76 -1.02
C PHE A 437 -16.72 -19.94 -0.60
N GLU A 438 -15.55 -19.67 -0.02
CA GLU A 438 -14.61 -20.70 0.42
C GLU A 438 -15.21 -21.60 1.50
N HIS A 439 -15.87 -21.01 2.51
CA HIS A 439 -16.60 -21.76 3.53
C HIS A 439 -17.69 -22.65 2.92
N SER A 440 -18.42 -22.16 1.92
CA SER A 440 -19.48 -22.93 1.26
C SER A 440 -18.94 -24.16 0.50
N MET A 441 -17.73 -24.05 -0.06
CA MET A 441 -17.08 -25.12 -0.82
C MET A 441 -16.49 -26.20 0.10
N ASP A 442 -15.89 -25.82 1.22
CA ASP A 442 -15.39 -26.77 2.21
C ASP A 442 -16.52 -27.55 2.87
N THR A 443 -17.65 -26.89 3.15
CA THR A 443 -18.84 -27.57 3.69
C THR A 443 -19.43 -28.59 2.70
N LYS A 444 -19.33 -28.34 1.38
CA LYS A 444 -19.74 -29.29 0.34
C LYS A 444 -18.76 -30.47 0.20
N LYS A 445 -17.45 -30.25 0.33
CA LYS A 445 -16.44 -31.33 0.33
C LYS A 445 -16.63 -32.30 1.50
N VAL A 446 -16.82 -31.78 2.71
CA VAL A 446 -17.06 -32.62 3.90
C VAL A 446 -18.29 -33.52 3.73
N LYS A 447 -19.35 -33.04 3.07
CA LYS A 447 -20.55 -33.83 2.79
C LYS A 447 -20.38 -34.89 1.69
N LEU A 448 -19.40 -34.72 0.81
CA LEU A 448 -19.07 -35.67 -0.26
C LEU A 448 -18.12 -36.77 0.21
N GLU A 449 -17.25 -36.47 1.18
CA GLU A 449 -16.36 -37.46 1.81
C GLU A 449 -17.03 -38.27 2.92
N SER A 450 -18.17 -37.78 3.45
CA SER A 450 -19.00 -38.49 4.43
C SER A 450 -20.09 -39.38 3.81
N ARG A 451 -20.03 -39.64 2.50
CA ARG A 451 -20.92 -40.54 1.73
C ARG A 451 -20.07 -41.60 1.06
#